data_AF-A0AAE1G8G3-F1
#
_entry.id   AF-A0AAE1G8G3-F1
#
_cell.length_a   1.000
_cell.length_b   1.000
_cell.length_c   1.000
_cell.angle_alpha   90.00
_cell.angle_beta   90.00
_cell.angle_gamma   90.00
#
_symmetry.space_group_name_H-M   'P 1'
#
loop_
_entity.id
_entity.type
_entity.pdbx_description
1 polymer ?
#
loop_
_entity_poly.entity_id
_entity_poly.type
_entity_poly.pdbx_seq_one_letter_code
_entity_poly.pdbx_strand_id
1 'polypeptide(L)'
;MVRSYLPVSLLISLLFLYSALGNPQSIWRRTDVDKKLNNNLLLKSTGSRIMCNAACKILPDCISYNYKDDGLECELLSTGITNIGQLTDASGWSYMREVPPKRPKPGDSCDSPDSVALQYDQPANLKFDYTIPGYACTQHSWVLGQYSQGLTDCHFVLDYETEFGGMDTSYSGQPVPYYEAFKHCESVNCVGLICHKGGSDGIPFRCWLKHSTHLTQNEKERTPRSSCFFWYVSCKSP
;
A
#
# COMPACT_ATOMS: atom_id res chain seq x y z
N MET A 1 -0.05 -35.88 4.00
CA MET A 1 -0.09 -34.39 4.06
C MET A 1 -1.41 -33.94 3.47
N VAL A 2 -2.33 -33.45 4.31
CA VAL A 2 -3.63 -32.95 3.86
C VAL A 2 -3.41 -31.58 3.23
N ARG A 3 -3.65 -31.45 1.92
CA ARG A 3 -3.66 -30.16 1.23
C ARG A 3 -4.95 -29.44 1.60
N SER A 4 -4.90 -28.61 2.62
CA SER A 4 -6.03 -27.77 3.00
C SER A 4 -6.07 -26.54 2.11
N TYR A 5 -6.94 -26.55 1.10
CA TYR A 5 -7.30 -25.34 0.35
C TYR A 5 -8.37 -24.61 1.16
N LEU A 6 -8.14 -23.34 1.47
CA LEU A 6 -9.19 -22.51 2.05
C LEU A 6 -10.24 -22.23 0.96
N PRO A 7 -11.52 -22.57 1.17
CA PRO A 7 -12.55 -22.29 0.19
C PRO A 7 -12.67 -20.79 -0.01
N VAL A 8 -12.79 -20.38 -1.27
CA VAL A 8 -12.87 -18.96 -1.71
C VAL A 8 -13.91 -18.17 -0.92
N SER A 9 -15.02 -18.81 -0.51
CA SER A 9 -16.06 -18.22 0.32
C SER A 9 -15.56 -17.78 1.71
N LEU A 10 -14.69 -18.56 2.36
CA LEU A 10 -14.11 -18.19 3.65
C LEU A 10 -13.14 -17.01 3.50
N LEU A 11 -12.37 -16.98 2.41
CA LEU A 11 -11.45 -15.89 2.08
C LEU A 11 -12.20 -14.57 1.83
N ILE A 12 -13.33 -14.62 1.14
CA ILE A 12 -14.21 -13.46 0.92
C ILE A 12 -14.80 -12.97 2.24
N SER A 13 -15.29 -13.86 3.10
CA SER A 13 -15.79 -13.49 4.43
C SER A 13 -14.69 -12.87 5.31
N LEU A 14 -13.47 -13.39 5.24
CA LEU A 14 -12.30 -12.85 5.94
C LEU A 14 -11.88 -11.48 5.39
N LEU A 15 -11.98 -11.24 4.07
CA LEU A 15 -11.77 -9.93 3.45
C LEU A 15 -12.75 -8.87 3.95
N PHE A 16 -14.04 -9.20 4.07
CA PHE A 16 -15.05 -8.29 4.63
C PHE A 16 -14.82 -8.01 6.13
N LEU A 17 -14.40 -9.02 6.89
CA LEU A 17 -13.98 -8.85 8.29
C LEU A 17 -12.70 -8.02 8.41
N TYR A 18 -11.76 -8.15 7.48
CA TYR A 18 -10.49 -7.40 7.49
C TYR A 18 -10.69 -5.90 7.21
N SER A 19 -11.58 -5.55 6.29
CA SER A 19 -11.98 -4.15 6.07
C SER A 19 -12.68 -3.54 7.29
N ALA A 20 -13.29 -4.36 8.15
CA ALA A 20 -13.97 -3.91 9.37
C ALA A 20 -13.06 -3.89 10.63
N LEU A 21 -11.96 -4.65 10.66
CA LEU A 21 -11.11 -4.88 11.84
C LEU A 21 -9.77 -4.13 11.82
N GLY A 22 -9.59 -3.12 10.96
CA GLY A 22 -8.57 -2.08 11.12
C GLY A 22 -7.16 -2.53 11.56
N ASN A 23 -6.59 -3.58 10.97
CA ASN A 23 -5.26 -4.09 11.39
C ASN A 23 -4.10 -3.36 10.66
N PRO A 24 -2.86 -3.34 11.20
CA PRO A 24 -1.98 -2.19 11.21
C PRO A 24 -1.25 -2.00 9.88
N GLN A 25 -0.69 -0.80 9.79
CA GLN A 25 0.12 -0.19 8.76
C GLN A 25 1.33 -1.04 8.36
N SER A 26 1.13 -2.12 7.62
CA SER A 26 2.23 -2.95 7.17
C SER A 26 2.33 -2.98 5.65
N ILE A 27 3.52 -2.57 5.17
CA ILE A 27 3.85 -2.45 3.75
C ILE A 27 4.38 -3.80 3.30
N TRP A 28 3.69 -4.41 2.32
CA TRP A 28 4.13 -5.65 1.71
C TRP A 28 5.15 -5.36 0.61
N ARG A 29 6.39 -5.75 0.86
CA ARG A 29 7.54 -5.47 -0.01
C ARG A 29 7.89 -6.66 -0.89
N ARG A 30 7.86 -6.46 -2.20
CA ARG A 30 8.53 -7.34 -3.17
C ARG A 30 10.04 -7.20 -2.97
N THR A 31 10.67 -8.26 -2.48
CA THR A 31 12.11 -8.24 -2.19
C THR A 31 12.94 -8.68 -3.38
N ASP A 32 12.46 -9.66 -4.15
CA ASP A 32 13.13 -10.16 -5.34
C ASP A 32 12.11 -10.75 -6.34
N VAL A 33 12.50 -10.82 -7.61
CA VAL A 33 11.75 -11.40 -8.73
C VAL A 33 12.42 -12.70 -9.16
N ASP A 34 11.63 -13.64 -9.68
CA ASP A 34 12.04 -15.00 -10.04
C ASP A 34 12.67 -15.76 -8.88
N LYS A 35 12.19 -15.49 -7.66
CA LYS A 35 12.64 -16.15 -6.45
C LYS A 35 11.51 -16.37 -5.46
N LYS A 36 11.71 -17.38 -4.61
CA LYS A 36 10.80 -17.71 -3.52
C LYS A 36 11.54 -18.22 -2.28
N LEU A 37 10.85 -18.17 -1.15
CA LEU A 37 11.26 -18.84 0.08
C LEU A 37 10.56 -20.19 0.16
N ASN A 38 11.31 -21.30 0.21
CA ASN A 38 10.74 -22.66 0.17
C ASN A 38 10.33 -23.23 1.54
N ASN A 39 10.48 -22.47 2.62
CA ASN A 39 10.33 -22.97 3.98
C ASN A 39 9.12 -22.35 4.69
N ASN A 40 8.59 -23.11 5.66
CA ASN A 40 7.55 -22.65 6.60
C ASN A 40 6.25 -22.20 5.91
N LEU A 41 5.81 -22.98 4.92
CA LEU A 41 4.52 -22.81 4.26
C LEU A 41 3.37 -23.01 5.26
N LEU A 42 2.58 -21.95 5.47
CA LEU A 42 1.34 -22.00 6.22
C LEU A 42 0.18 -22.46 5.34
N LEU A 43 0.02 -21.81 4.19
CA LEU A 43 -1.14 -21.97 3.33
C LEU A 43 -0.80 -21.72 1.87
N LYS A 44 -1.40 -22.51 0.97
CA LYS A 44 -1.50 -22.16 -0.44
C LYS A 44 -2.88 -21.58 -0.74
N SER A 45 -2.89 -20.46 -1.44
CA SER A 45 -4.11 -19.81 -1.90
C SER A 45 -3.97 -19.40 -3.35
N THR A 46 -5.10 -19.16 -4.00
CA THR A 46 -5.17 -18.52 -5.31
C THR A 46 -5.85 -17.17 -5.15
N GLY A 47 -5.35 -16.15 -5.81
CA GLY A 47 -5.91 -14.81 -5.75
C GLY A 47 -4.93 -13.76 -6.24
N SER A 48 -5.43 -12.54 -6.44
CA SER A 48 -4.55 -11.42 -6.74
C SER A 48 -3.55 -11.20 -5.59
N ARG A 49 -2.42 -10.56 -5.90
CA ARG A 49 -1.44 -10.16 -4.87
C ARG A 49 -2.09 -9.42 -3.68
N ILE A 50 -3.13 -8.63 -3.93
CA ILE A 50 -3.88 -7.90 -2.89
C ILE A 50 -4.62 -8.88 -1.97
N MET A 51 -5.25 -9.90 -2.52
CA MET A 51 -5.89 -10.95 -1.72
C MET A 51 -4.88 -11.68 -0.87
N CYS A 52 -3.65 -11.88 -1.37
CA CYS A 52 -2.62 -12.59 -0.63
C CYS A 52 -1.99 -11.75 0.47
N ASN A 53 -1.83 -10.43 0.24
CA ASN A 53 -1.56 -9.47 1.31
C ASN A 53 -2.60 -9.56 2.42
N ALA A 54 -3.88 -9.47 2.06
CA ALA A 54 -4.98 -9.50 3.03
C ALA A 54 -5.03 -10.82 3.79
N ALA A 55 -4.92 -11.94 3.08
CA ALA A 55 -4.91 -13.27 3.68
C ALA A 55 -3.75 -13.46 4.67
N CYS A 56 -2.55 -12.96 4.33
CA CYS A 56 -1.42 -13.01 5.24
C CYS A 56 -1.65 -12.14 6.48
N LYS A 57 -2.20 -10.93 6.33
CA LYS A 57 -2.51 -10.03 7.45
C LYS A 57 -3.57 -10.58 8.43
N ILE A 58 -4.42 -11.49 7.96
CA ILE A 58 -5.47 -12.14 8.77
C ILE A 58 -4.92 -13.35 9.51
N LEU A 59 -3.89 -14.00 8.97
CA LEU A 59 -3.26 -15.15 9.59
C LEU A 59 -2.21 -14.68 10.61
N PRO A 60 -2.41 -14.93 11.92
CA PRO A 60 -1.53 -14.40 12.96
C PRO A 60 -0.05 -14.78 12.79
N ASP A 61 0.19 -15.97 12.24
CA ASP A 61 1.54 -16.50 12.06
C ASP A 61 2.16 -16.10 10.72
N CYS A 62 1.43 -15.42 9.83
CA CYS A 62 1.93 -15.12 8.50
C CYS A 62 2.79 -13.85 8.50
N ILE A 63 4.07 -14.02 8.14
CA ILE A 63 5.08 -12.96 8.16
C ILE A 63 5.52 -12.59 6.74
N SER A 64 5.44 -13.55 5.82
CA SER A 64 5.79 -13.33 4.42
C SER A 64 4.93 -14.18 3.47
N TYR A 65 4.99 -13.94 2.17
CA TYR A 65 4.40 -14.85 1.19
C TYR A 65 5.15 -14.88 -0.13
N ASN A 66 5.12 -16.00 -0.85
CA ASN A 66 5.51 -16.06 -2.26
C ASN A 66 4.28 -15.80 -3.12
N TYR A 67 4.47 -15.12 -4.24
CA TYR A 67 3.42 -14.84 -5.21
C TYR A 67 3.87 -15.16 -6.62
N LYS A 68 3.05 -15.89 -7.36
CA LYS A 68 3.27 -16.15 -8.78
C LYS A 68 2.27 -15.31 -9.57
N ASP A 69 2.78 -14.34 -10.33
CA ASP A 69 1.96 -13.47 -11.18
C ASP A 69 1.18 -14.32 -12.22
N ASP A 70 1.86 -15.32 -12.80
CA ASP A 70 1.26 -16.30 -13.71
C ASP A 70 0.57 -17.44 -12.93
N GLY A 71 -0.76 -17.48 -13.01
CA GLY A 71 -1.61 -18.44 -12.28
C GLY A 71 -2.20 -17.90 -10.97
N LEU A 72 -1.86 -16.66 -10.58
CA LEU A 72 -2.38 -16.00 -9.37
C LEU A 72 -2.21 -16.86 -8.11
N GLU A 73 -1.04 -17.50 -7.98
CA GLU A 73 -0.75 -18.43 -6.88
C GLU A 73 -0.04 -17.74 -5.72
N CYS A 74 -0.40 -18.11 -4.50
CA CYS A 74 0.17 -17.56 -3.29
C CYS A 74 0.57 -18.65 -2.31
N GLU A 75 1.76 -18.51 -1.74
CA GLU A 75 2.26 -19.36 -0.66
C GLU A 75 2.49 -18.46 0.56
N LEU A 76 1.57 -18.49 1.52
CA LEU A 76 1.67 -17.74 2.78
C LEU A 76 2.64 -18.45 3.73
N LEU A 77 3.55 -17.72 4.36
CA LEU A 77 4.70 -18.27 5.08
C LEU A 77 4.80 -17.71 6.50
N SER A 78 5.19 -18.56 7.46
CA SER A 78 5.37 -18.15 8.86
C SER A 78 6.75 -17.61 9.21
N THR A 79 7.63 -17.46 8.21
CA THR A 79 8.96 -16.89 8.43
C THR A 79 9.28 -15.84 7.39
N GLY A 80 10.00 -14.81 7.82
CA GLY A 80 10.65 -13.85 6.93
C GLY A 80 12.07 -14.24 6.58
N ILE A 81 12.64 -13.62 5.53
CA ILE A 81 14.10 -13.68 5.30
C ILE A 81 14.84 -12.63 6.12
N THR A 82 16.03 -12.99 6.59
CA THR A 82 17.03 -12.10 7.19
C THR A 82 18.01 -11.56 6.13
N ASN A 83 18.26 -12.34 5.07
CA ASN A 83 19.10 -11.93 3.95
C ASN A 83 18.60 -12.54 2.63
N ILE A 84 18.96 -11.91 1.50
CA ILE A 84 18.50 -12.30 0.15
C ILE A 84 19.01 -13.70 -0.25
N GLY A 85 20.13 -14.16 0.30
CA GLY A 85 20.70 -15.48 0.01
C GLY A 85 19.85 -16.67 0.47
N GLN A 86 18.81 -16.44 1.28
CA GLN A 86 17.85 -17.47 1.68
C GLN A 86 16.79 -17.75 0.61
N LEU A 87 16.67 -16.88 -0.40
CA LEU A 87 15.75 -17.05 -1.50
C LEU A 87 16.35 -17.98 -2.55
N THR A 88 15.52 -18.88 -3.08
CA THR A 88 15.91 -19.77 -4.18
C THR A 88 15.29 -19.31 -5.48
N ASP A 89 16.00 -19.53 -6.58
CA ASP A 89 15.47 -19.26 -7.92
C ASP A 89 14.18 -20.03 -8.19
N ALA A 90 13.18 -19.32 -8.67
CA ALA A 90 11.86 -19.81 -8.99
C ALA A 90 11.20 -18.86 -9.98
N SER A 91 11.35 -19.16 -11.27
CA SER A 91 10.83 -18.32 -12.34
C SER A 91 9.31 -18.08 -12.21
N GLY A 92 8.91 -16.82 -12.40
CA GLY A 92 7.54 -16.33 -12.25
C GLY A 92 7.12 -16.03 -10.80
N TRP A 93 7.95 -16.36 -9.81
CA TRP A 93 7.65 -16.10 -8.40
C TRP A 93 8.29 -14.80 -7.90
N SER A 94 7.58 -14.14 -6.98
CA SER A 94 8.05 -12.98 -6.23
C SER A 94 7.96 -13.29 -4.74
N TYR A 95 9.01 -12.97 -4.00
CA TYR A 95 8.96 -13.03 -2.54
C TYR A 95 8.49 -11.69 -1.95
N MET A 96 7.44 -11.75 -1.14
CA MET A 96 6.78 -10.61 -0.52
C MET A 96 6.94 -10.72 1.00
N ARG A 97 7.45 -9.68 1.66
CA ARG A 97 7.54 -9.63 3.13
C ARG A 97 6.88 -8.40 3.67
N GLU A 98 6.36 -8.53 4.88
CA GLU A 98 6.00 -7.36 5.65
C GLU A 98 7.26 -6.55 5.97
N VAL A 99 7.22 -5.25 5.69
CA VAL A 99 8.21 -4.30 6.16
C VAL A 99 7.46 -3.32 7.05
N PRO A 100 7.82 -3.23 8.34
CA PRO A 100 7.28 -2.17 9.17
C PRO A 100 7.66 -0.85 8.50
N PRO A 101 6.70 0.03 8.22
CA PRO A 101 6.99 1.28 7.53
C PRO A 101 8.02 2.03 8.37
N LYS A 102 9.01 2.64 7.71
CA LYS A 102 9.94 3.53 8.40
C LYS A 102 9.10 4.68 8.93
N ARG A 103 8.74 4.64 10.23
CA ARG A 103 8.05 5.75 10.90
C ARG A 103 8.90 6.99 10.69
N PRO A 104 8.34 8.07 10.12
CA PRO A 104 9.06 9.33 10.10
C PRO A 104 9.50 9.61 11.53
N LYS A 105 10.80 9.78 11.73
CA LYS A 105 11.36 9.99 13.06
C LYS A 105 11.14 11.46 13.43
N PRO A 106 11.10 11.80 14.73
CA PRO A 106 11.26 13.19 15.14
C PRO A 106 12.54 13.77 14.50
N GLY A 107 12.40 14.74 13.59
CA GLY A 107 13.49 15.27 12.75
C GLY A 107 13.32 15.07 11.24
N ASP A 108 12.38 14.24 10.79
CA ASP A 108 11.85 14.30 9.41
C ASP A 108 10.92 15.53 9.34
N SER A 109 11.52 16.72 9.33
CA SER A 109 10.80 17.98 9.38
C SER A 109 10.20 18.28 8.02
N CYS A 110 8.88 18.30 7.96
CA CYS A 110 8.19 19.09 6.95
C CYS A 110 8.74 20.52 6.96
N ASP A 111 8.70 21.18 5.80
CA ASP A 111 9.27 22.52 5.69
C ASP A 111 8.51 23.52 6.58
N SER A 112 7.21 23.28 6.79
CA SER A 112 6.37 24.06 7.69
C SER A 112 6.16 23.40 9.06
N PRO A 113 6.20 24.19 10.15
CA PRO A 113 5.88 23.70 11.50
C PRO A 113 4.42 23.27 11.67
N ASP A 114 3.52 23.73 10.79
CA ASP A 114 2.09 23.40 10.82
C ASP A 114 1.75 22.17 9.94
N SER A 115 2.74 21.61 9.26
CA SER A 115 2.58 20.41 8.43
C SER A 115 2.72 19.14 9.27
N VAL A 116 1.94 18.12 8.89
CA VAL A 116 2.11 16.76 9.39
C VAL A 116 2.76 15.87 8.32
N ALA A 117 3.74 15.07 8.74
CA ALA A 117 4.36 14.06 7.88
C ALA A 117 3.51 12.79 7.88
N LEU A 118 2.91 12.47 6.74
CA LEU A 118 2.11 11.28 6.52
C LEU A 118 2.90 10.26 5.71
N GLN A 119 2.94 9.02 6.17
CA GLN A 119 3.55 7.94 5.41
C GLN A 119 2.77 7.64 4.14
N TYR A 120 3.43 7.12 3.10
CA TYR A 120 2.74 6.53 1.94
C TYR A 120 3.39 5.21 1.52
N ASP A 121 2.57 4.32 0.97
CA ASP A 121 3.02 3.03 0.46
C ASP A 121 3.73 3.16 -0.90
N GLN A 122 4.87 2.47 -1.07
CA GLN A 122 5.39 2.20 -2.41
C GLN A 122 4.56 1.08 -3.07
N PRO A 123 4.20 1.18 -4.36
CA PRO A 123 3.46 0.13 -5.03
C PRO A 123 4.18 -1.22 -5.00
N ALA A 124 3.49 -2.26 -4.53
CA ALA A 124 4.04 -3.60 -4.29
C ALA A 124 4.48 -4.33 -5.58
N ASN A 125 4.08 -3.85 -6.75
CA ASN A 125 4.57 -4.35 -8.05
C ASN A 125 5.97 -3.84 -8.39
N LEU A 126 6.43 -2.77 -7.74
CA LEU A 126 7.72 -2.17 -8.02
C LEU A 126 8.80 -2.78 -7.14
N LYS A 127 10.04 -2.72 -7.64
CA LYS A 127 11.21 -2.93 -6.80
C LYS A 127 11.29 -1.78 -5.81
N PHE A 128 11.43 -2.12 -4.54
CA PHE A 128 11.54 -1.13 -3.48
C PHE A 128 12.82 -0.29 -3.63
N ASP A 129 12.67 1.02 -3.60
CA ASP A 129 13.77 1.98 -3.66
C ASP A 129 13.95 2.68 -2.30
N TYR A 130 15.13 2.52 -1.70
CA TYR A 130 15.47 3.11 -0.40
C TYR A 130 15.75 4.61 -0.46
N THR A 131 15.92 5.16 -1.66
CA THR A 131 16.15 6.59 -1.87
C THR A 131 14.84 7.40 -1.81
N ILE A 132 13.70 6.73 -1.95
CA ILE A 132 12.37 7.35 -1.81
C ILE A 132 12.05 7.53 -0.32
N PRO A 133 11.71 8.75 0.15
CA PRO A 133 11.50 9.03 1.57
C PRO A 133 10.42 8.18 2.27
N GLY A 134 9.34 7.85 1.54
CA GLY A 134 8.20 7.10 2.08
C GLY A 134 7.25 7.92 2.95
N TYR A 135 7.36 9.25 2.92
CA TYR A 135 6.43 10.17 3.56
C TYR A 135 6.21 11.42 2.70
N ALA A 136 5.08 12.09 2.91
CA ALA A 136 4.72 13.37 2.33
C ALA A 136 4.17 14.30 3.42
N CYS A 137 4.40 15.59 3.26
CA CYS A 137 3.92 16.61 4.20
C CYS A 137 2.62 17.24 3.72
N THR A 138 1.71 17.57 4.64
CA THR A 138 0.45 18.26 4.33
C THR A 138 -0.01 19.12 5.50
N GLN A 139 -0.62 20.27 5.21
CA GLN A 139 -1.31 21.12 6.19
C GLN A 139 -2.83 21.08 6.00
N HIS A 140 -3.32 20.05 5.30
CA HIS A 140 -4.74 20.00 4.98
C HIS A 140 -5.60 19.98 6.25
N SER A 141 -6.52 20.92 6.35
CA SER A 141 -7.31 21.18 7.57
C SER A 141 -8.09 19.97 8.06
N TRP A 142 -8.60 19.14 7.15
CA TRP A 142 -9.27 17.88 7.52
C TRP A 142 -8.32 16.94 8.27
N VAL A 143 -7.06 16.80 7.85
CA VAL A 143 -6.07 15.94 8.52
C VAL A 143 -5.76 16.48 9.91
N LEU A 144 -5.47 17.77 10.02
CA LEU A 144 -5.24 18.42 11.31
C LEU A 144 -6.45 18.27 12.24
N GLY A 145 -7.66 18.31 11.68
CA GLY A 145 -8.92 18.02 12.39
C GLY A 145 -9.06 16.58 12.87
N GLN A 146 -8.46 15.59 12.20
CA GLN A 146 -8.41 14.20 12.69
C GLN A 146 -7.49 14.10 13.92
N TYR A 147 -6.32 14.74 13.87
CA TYR A 147 -5.39 14.78 15.00
C TYR A 147 -6.01 15.44 16.24
N SER A 148 -6.75 16.54 16.07
CA SER A 148 -7.43 17.20 17.19
C SER A 148 -8.57 16.36 17.80
N GLN A 149 -9.07 15.37 17.07
CA GLN A 149 -10.02 14.36 17.54
C GLN A 149 -9.35 13.11 18.14
N GLY A 150 -8.02 13.08 18.23
CA GLY A 150 -7.25 11.96 18.79
C GLY A 150 -6.94 10.83 17.79
N LEU A 151 -7.36 10.98 16.52
CA LEU A 151 -7.05 10.05 15.44
C LEU A 151 -5.67 10.37 14.87
N THR A 152 -4.65 9.96 15.61
CA THR A 152 -3.24 10.35 15.34
C THR A 152 -2.50 9.39 14.41
N ASP A 153 -3.09 8.24 14.09
CA ASP A 153 -2.50 7.25 13.19
C ASP A 153 -2.89 7.51 11.73
N CYS A 154 -2.40 8.62 11.17
CA CYS A 154 -2.70 9.07 9.83
C CYS A 154 -1.62 8.69 8.80
N HIS A 155 -2.04 8.18 7.62
CA HIS A 155 -1.15 7.83 6.52
C HIS A 155 -1.90 7.76 5.18
N PHE A 156 -1.18 7.85 4.07
CA PHE A 156 -1.68 7.62 2.72
C PHE A 156 -1.75 6.11 2.42
N VAL A 157 -2.97 5.58 2.37
CA VAL A 157 -3.27 4.20 1.99
C VAL A 157 -3.35 4.09 0.47
N LEU A 158 -2.66 3.10 -0.11
CA LEU A 158 -2.70 2.81 -1.54
C LEU A 158 -3.79 1.77 -1.89
N ASP A 159 -4.78 2.21 -2.68
CA ASP A 159 -5.71 1.35 -3.40
C ASP A 159 -5.29 1.22 -4.87
N TYR A 160 -5.27 -0.01 -5.37
CA TYR A 160 -4.96 -0.32 -6.77
C TYR A 160 -6.24 -0.35 -7.60
N GLU A 161 -6.11 -0.03 -8.88
CA GLU A 161 -7.18 -0.15 -9.89
C GLU A 161 -8.47 0.58 -9.49
N THR A 162 -8.31 1.61 -8.66
CA THR A 162 -9.41 2.37 -8.09
C THR A 162 -9.19 3.83 -8.38
N GLU A 163 -10.27 4.49 -8.79
CA GLU A 163 -10.35 5.94 -8.85
C GLU A 163 -11.42 6.39 -7.87
N PHE A 164 -11.11 7.46 -7.13
CA PHE A 164 -12.10 8.16 -6.33
C PHE A 164 -12.27 9.57 -6.89
N GLY A 165 -13.53 10.00 -6.99
CA GLY A 165 -13.84 11.39 -7.27
C GLY A 165 -13.28 12.32 -6.20
N GLY A 166 -13.21 13.60 -6.54
CA GLY A 166 -12.71 14.63 -5.63
C GLY A 166 -12.20 15.86 -6.38
N MET A 167 -11.95 16.94 -5.65
CA MET A 167 -11.38 18.14 -6.23
C MET A 167 -9.87 17.97 -6.41
N ASP A 168 -9.43 18.16 -7.65
CA ASP A 168 -8.04 18.29 -8.03
C ASP A 168 -7.42 19.56 -7.46
N THR A 169 -6.13 19.49 -7.12
CA THR A 169 -5.32 20.65 -6.76
C THR A 169 -4.80 21.35 -8.02
N SER A 170 -4.13 22.49 -7.84
CA SER A 170 -3.41 23.19 -8.91
C SER A 170 -2.25 22.38 -9.51
N TYR A 171 -1.71 21.39 -8.80
CA TYR A 171 -0.66 20.48 -9.29
C TYR A 171 -1.28 19.16 -9.78
N SER A 172 -1.94 19.21 -10.94
CA SER A 172 -2.70 18.07 -11.48
C SER A 172 -2.22 17.65 -12.87
N GLY A 173 -2.12 16.33 -13.09
CA GLY A 173 -1.76 15.73 -14.37
C GLY A 173 -0.29 15.87 -14.78
N GLN A 174 0.59 16.25 -13.84
CA GLN A 174 2.01 16.46 -14.13
C GLN A 174 2.70 15.13 -14.44
N PRO A 175 3.50 15.02 -15.52
CA PRO A 175 4.12 13.78 -15.97
C PRO A 175 5.36 13.41 -15.14
N VAL A 176 5.19 13.30 -13.83
CA VAL A 176 6.23 12.90 -12.88
C VAL A 176 5.86 11.57 -12.22
N PRO A 177 6.85 10.81 -11.70
CA PRO A 177 6.59 9.65 -10.85
C PRO A 177 5.83 10.02 -9.57
N TYR A 178 5.08 9.06 -9.00
CA TYR A 178 4.29 9.29 -7.78
C TYR A 178 5.09 9.88 -6.61
N TYR A 179 6.34 9.45 -6.41
CA TYR A 179 7.18 9.93 -5.32
C TYR A 179 7.64 11.38 -5.51
N GLU A 180 7.78 11.85 -6.76
CA GLU A 180 8.02 13.27 -7.06
C GLU A 180 6.73 14.07 -6.88
N ALA A 181 5.59 13.53 -7.31
CA ALA A 181 4.29 14.19 -7.10
C ALA A 181 4.01 14.42 -5.60
N PHE A 182 4.34 13.45 -4.74
CA PHE A 182 4.18 13.59 -3.29
C PHE A 182 4.97 14.75 -2.66
N LYS A 183 6.10 15.16 -3.24
CA LYS A 183 6.86 16.33 -2.76
C LYS A 183 6.08 17.63 -2.88
N HIS A 184 5.10 17.68 -3.79
CA HIS A 184 4.24 18.85 -3.97
C HIS A 184 3.02 18.85 -3.04
N CYS A 185 2.79 17.78 -2.27
CA CYS A 185 1.61 17.68 -1.41
C CYS A 185 1.55 18.80 -0.36
N GLU A 186 2.70 19.22 0.18
CA GLU A 186 2.77 20.27 1.20
C GLU A 186 2.32 21.63 0.65
N SER A 187 2.71 21.96 -0.58
CA SER A 187 2.37 23.26 -1.19
C SER A 187 0.92 23.37 -1.65
N VAL A 188 0.25 22.23 -1.88
CA VAL A 188 -1.16 22.20 -2.32
C VAL A 188 -2.12 21.61 -1.28
N ASN A 189 -1.63 21.33 -0.07
CA ASN A 189 -2.39 20.73 1.02
C ASN A 189 -3.16 19.49 0.56
N CYS A 190 -2.46 18.48 0.03
CA CYS A 190 -3.13 17.32 -0.52
C CYS A 190 -3.63 16.34 0.57
N VAL A 191 -4.71 15.62 0.26
CA VAL A 191 -5.24 14.46 1.03
C VAL A 191 -5.37 13.19 0.19
N GLY A 192 -4.97 13.27 -1.07
CA GLY A 192 -4.88 12.10 -1.92
C GLY A 192 -4.03 12.35 -3.16
N LEU A 193 -3.74 11.27 -3.86
CA LEU A 193 -2.96 11.26 -5.09
C LEU A 193 -3.50 10.16 -6.00
N ILE A 194 -3.90 10.50 -7.22
CA ILE A 194 -4.21 9.50 -8.26
C ILE A 194 -3.07 9.54 -9.28
N CYS A 195 -2.52 8.38 -9.62
CA CYS A 195 -1.58 8.25 -10.72
C CYS A 195 -2.03 7.15 -11.68
N HIS A 196 -1.69 7.28 -12.95
CA HIS A 196 -1.83 6.18 -13.89
C HIS A 196 -0.59 5.28 -13.87
N LYS A 197 -0.73 4.06 -14.36
CA LYS A 197 0.42 3.17 -14.61
C LYS A 197 1.36 3.82 -15.65
N GLY A 198 2.62 4.03 -15.28
CA GLY A 198 3.66 4.52 -16.21
C GLY A 198 4.18 3.45 -17.14
N GLY A 199 5.25 3.80 -17.85
CA GLY A 199 5.82 3.07 -18.99
C GLY A 199 6.29 1.64 -18.70
N SER A 200 7.34 1.19 -19.38
CA SER A 200 7.78 -0.21 -19.30
C SER A 200 8.23 -0.66 -17.90
N ASP A 201 8.59 0.27 -17.02
CA ASP A 201 8.97 0.02 -15.62
C ASP A 201 7.76 -0.13 -14.67
N GLY A 202 6.54 0.20 -15.13
CA GLY A 202 5.31 0.13 -14.36
C GLY A 202 5.22 1.14 -13.20
N ILE A 203 6.13 2.12 -13.13
CA ILE A 203 6.13 3.14 -12.08
C ILE A 203 4.92 4.07 -12.28
N PRO A 204 4.06 4.30 -11.26
CA PRO A 204 2.93 5.20 -11.43
C PRO A 204 3.40 6.62 -11.79
N PHE A 205 2.80 7.18 -12.83
CA PHE A 205 3.14 8.45 -13.48
C PHE A 205 1.88 9.26 -13.79
N ARG A 206 2.04 10.52 -14.21
CA ARG A 206 0.93 11.44 -14.49
C ARG A 206 -0.02 11.47 -13.31
N CYS A 207 0.33 12.27 -12.33
CA CYS A 207 -0.31 12.24 -11.03
C CYS A 207 -1.19 13.48 -10.80
N TRP A 208 -2.37 13.27 -10.22
CA TRP A 208 -3.33 14.28 -9.78
C TRP A 208 -3.36 14.29 -8.26
N LEU A 209 -2.81 15.35 -7.66
CA LEU A 209 -2.96 15.60 -6.22
C LEU A 209 -4.38 16.08 -5.95
N LYS A 210 -5.01 15.48 -4.94
CA LYS A 210 -6.40 15.74 -4.54
C LYS A 210 -6.44 16.62 -3.30
N HIS A 211 -7.20 17.70 -3.37
CA HIS A 211 -7.53 18.55 -2.22
C HIS A 211 -8.69 17.97 -1.42
N SER A 212 -9.57 17.21 -2.07
CA SER A 212 -10.61 16.43 -1.38
C SER A 212 -10.78 15.11 -2.10
N THR A 213 -11.25 14.10 -1.38
CA THR A 213 -11.63 12.81 -1.96
C THR A 213 -13.06 12.49 -1.54
N HIS A 214 -13.80 11.73 -2.34
CA HIS A 214 -15.13 11.28 -1.92
C HIS A 214 -15.05 10.48 -0.60
N LEU A 215 -13.94 9.82 -0.27
CA LEU A 215 -13.74 9.18 1.04
C LEU A 215 -13.70 10.16 2.21
N THR A 216 -13.20 11.39 2.00
CA THR A 216 -13.28 12.45 3.01
C THR A 216 -14.67 13.08 3.13
N GLN A 217 -15.61 12.72 2.23
CA GLN A 217 -16.95 13.35 2.13
C GLN A 217 -18.12 12.38 2.36
N ASN A 218 -18.07 11.14 1.83
CA ASN A 218 -18.97 9.99 2.02
C ASN A 218 -18.38 8.79 1.25
N GLU A 219 -18.12 7.63 1.90
CA GLU A 219 -17.46 6.43 1.33
C GLU A 219 -18.13 5.75 0.09
N LYS A 220 -19.11 6.37 -0.54
CA LYS A 220 -20.08 5.69 -1.42
C LYS A 220 -19.71 5.48 -2.88
N GLU A 221 -18.57 5.96 -3.39
CA GLU A 221 -18.28 5.86 -4.83
C GLU A 221 -16.83 5.45 -5.12
N ARG A 222 -16.58 4.13 -5.04
CA ARG A 222 -15.40 3.50 -5.65
C ARG A 222 -15.69 3.24 -7.12
N THR A 223 -14.95 3.85 -8.04
CA THR A 223 -15.05 3.50 -9.46
C THR A 223 -13.85 2.63 -9.84
N PRO A 224 -14.06 1.36 -10.23
CA PRO A 224 -12.98 0.54 -10.75
C PRO A 224 -12.43 1.18 -12.03
N ARG A 225 -11.12 1.45 -12.05
CA ARG A 225 -10.41 1.87 -13.26
C ARG A 225 -9.12 1.07 -13.36
N SER A 226 -9.04 0.25 -14.42
CA SER A 226 -7.81 -0.46 -14.74
C SER A 226 -6.64 0.53 -14.89
N SER A 227 -5.47 0.15 -14.38
CA SER A 227 -4.24 0.94 -14.49
C SER A 227 -4.17 2.25 -13.68
N CYS A 228 -4.98 2.40 -12.63
CA CYS A 228 -4.87 3.52 -11.68
C CYS A 228 -4.28 3.09 -10.34
N PHE A 229 -3.57 4.01 -9.69
CA PHE A 229 -3.05 3.88 -8.34
C PHE A 229 -3.59 5.08 -7.56
N PHE A 230 -4.27 4.83 -6.45
CA PHE A 230 -4.84 5.88 -5.64
C PHE A 230 -4.34 5.81 -4.21
N TRP A 231 -3.71 6.88 -3.77
CA TRP A 231 -3.39 7.11 -2.38
C TRP A 231 -4.41 8.06 -1.76
N TYR A 232 -4.86 7.78 -0.54
CA TYR A 232 -5.71 8.68 0.24
C TYR A 232 -5.34 8.63 1.72
N VAL A 233 -5.53 9.74 2.41
CA VAL A 233 -5.30 9.78 3.86
C VAL A 233 -6.38 8.98 4.58
N SER A 234 -5.95 8.03 5.40
CA SER A 234 -6.74 7.33 6.41
C SER A 234 -6.15 7.59 7.77
N CYS A 235 -7.01 7.93 8.74
CA CYS A 235 -6.65 8.21 10.12
C CYS A 235 -7.44 7.31 11.05
N LYS A 236 -6.78 6.78 12.08
CA LYS A 236 -7.42 5.96 13.10
C LYS A 236 -6.85 6.25 14.50
N SER A 237 -7.53 5.74 15.51
CA SER A 237 -6.99 5.71 16.88
C SER A 237 -5.70 4.88 16.91
N PRO A 238 -4.72 5.26 17.74
CA PRO A 238 -3.45 4.55 17.87
C PRO A 238 -3.60 3.10 18.35
#